data_AF-A0A7C7UMJ2-F1
#
_entry.id   AF-A0A7C7UMJ2-F1
#
_cell.length_a   1.000
_cell.length_b   1.000
_cell.length_c   1.000
_cell.angle_alpha   90.00
_cell.angle_beta   90.00
_cell.angle_gamma   90.00
#
_symmetry.space_group_name_H-M   'P 1'
#
loop_
_entity.id
_entity.type
_entity.pdbx_description
1 polymer ?
#
loop_
_entity_poly.entity_id
_entity_poly.type
_entity_poly.pdbx_seq_one_letter_code
_entity_poly.pdbx_strand_id
1 'polypeptide(L)'
;MPSRSSQHGVNGSLCIALDHTLWRCRRPTARHPPLKLKHVTTSIVWDVVDKQVFSNAVILEGEELEVTRGYLVISGGVVKKISEGSPPGKATNLKHGFILPPFINAHTHVVDSVGKELYLGKRQSKVVGPSGEKFKVLISRPIREIVAAAGATLQDMLHTGTLAHYDFREGGTAGIGLLKQISSTPMKSIALGRPTNFKEFPKVLETADGVGLPSLGAFDPDELIEIARQTRRAKKLLAVHVAETKSAQETSVKYSGWSEVQLAIELNSSFVVHATHATKQDFVLLKKKRVPVVFCPRANNLLSVGTPPIHIALLTGTRFCFGTDNAMVCQPNMFEELSFAWACLRSSTHSAGSNDARALLKAATVAPTTFFDLPWKPIAEGEKATFMILARRDNLLNISDVYAGLVNRARADNIRAIYVNGKVI
;
A
#
# COMPACT_ATOMS: atom_id res chain seq x y z
N MET A 1 8.26 8.34 -67.62
CA MET A 1 9.36 7.48 -67.13
C MET A 1 10.60 8.34 -66.99
N PRO A 2 11.21 8.37 -65.81
CA PRO A 2 12.39 7.53 -65.60
C PRO A 2 12.38 6.80 -64.24
N SER A 3 13.35 5.91 -64.09
CA SER A 3 13.45 4.86 -63.09
C SER A 3 14.71 4.98 -62.22
N ARG A 4 14.59 4.49 -60.97
CA ARG A 4 15.59 3.83 -60.08
C ARG A 4 16.33 4.61 -58.97
N SER A 5 16.42 3.86 -57.86
CA SER A 5 17.25 3.96 -56.64
C SER A 5 16.72 4.90 -55.55
N SER A 6 16.64 4.55 -54.26
CA SER A 6 17.27 3.47 -53.48
C SER A 6 16.41 3.12 -52.24
N GLN A 7 16.44 1.85 -51.83
CA GLN A 7 15.96 1.37 -50.53
C GLN A 7 16.87 1.91 -49.43
N HIS A 8 16.33 2.27 -48.26
CA HIS A 8 16.96 2.07 -46.95
C HIS A 8 15.86 2.00 -45.88
N GLY A 9 15.65 0.80 -45.33
CA GLY A 9 14.87 0.58 -44.12
C GLY A 9 15.72 0.82 -42.88
N VAL A 10 15.13 1.42 -41.85
CA VAL A 10 15.76 1.53 -40.52
C VAL A 10 14.78 0.93 -39.51
N ASN A 11 14.96 -0.36 -39.24
CA ASN A 11 14.55 -1.00 -38.00
C ASN A 11 15.63 -0.68 -36.95
N GLY A 12 15.27 0.06 -35.90
CA GLY A 12 16.16 0.41 -34.81
C GLY A 12 15.69 -0.20 -33.49
N SER A 13 15.83 -1.51 -33.34
CA SER A 13 15.66 -2.23 -32.08
C SER A 13 16.91 -2.02 -31.23
N LEU A 14 16.87 -1.10 -30.26
CA LEU A 14 17.99 -0.87 -29.35
C LEU A 14 17.98 -1.92 -28.23
N CYS A 15 18.57 -3.09 -28.50
CA CYS A 15 18.93 -4.07 -27.47
C CYS A 15 20.13 -3.53 -26.69
N ILE A 16 19.91 -3.07 -25.45
CA ILE A 16 20.99 -2.81 -24.49
C ILE A 16 21.35 -4.15 -23.86
N ALA A 17 22.43 -4.75 -24.34
CA ALA A 17 23.08 -5.88 -23.67
C ALA A 17 23.73 -5.38 -22.39
N LEU A 18 23.22 -5.82 -21.23
CA LEU A 18 23.90 -5.65 -19.94
C LEU A 18 24.92 -6.78 -19.80
N ASP A 19 26.19 -6.41 -19.72
CA ASP A 19 27.34 -7.30 -19.55
C ASP A 19 27.27 -8.01 -18.18
N HIS A 20 27.27 -9.34 -18.21
CA HIS A 20 27.04 -10.22 -17.07
C HIS A 20 28.33 -10.58 -16.28
N THR A 21 29.42 -9.82 -16.39
CA THR A 21 30.74 -10.29 -15.91
C THR A 21 31.26 -9.70 -14.58
N LEU A 22 30.49 -8.90 -13.83
CA LEU A 22 30.97 -8.29 -12.57
C LEU A 22 30.52 -8.98 -11.26
N TRP A 23 30.21 -10.28 -11.28
CA TRP A 23 29.97 -11.08 -10.07
C TRP A 23 30.91 -12.29 -10.00
N ARG A 24 32.21 -12.06 -9.75
CA ARG A 24 33.14 -13.10 -9.28
C ARG A 24 33.68 -12.73 -7.91
N CYS A 25 33.06 -13.28 -6.86
CA CYS A 25 33.56 -13.21 -5.49
C CYS A 25 34.94 -13.90 -5.38
N ARG A 26 35.96 -13.13 -5.00
CA ARG A 26 37.24 -13.65 -4.52
C ARG A 26 37.03 -14.24 -3.12
N ARG A 27 37.48 -15.50 -2.92
CA ARG A 27 37.54 -16.16 -1.61
C ARG A 27 38.63 -15.50 -0.75
N PRO A 28 38.39 -15.15 0.52
CA PRO A 28 39.45 -14.95 1.49
C PRO A 28 39.76 -16.28 2.19
N THR A 29 41.03 -16.65 2.18
CA THR A 29 41.60 -17.73 2.99
C THR A 29 42.10 -17.14 4.31
N ALA A 30 41.49 -17.51 5.43
CA ALA A 30 42.09 -17.38 6.75
C ALA A 30 41.42 -18.36 7.71
N ARG A 31 42.20 -19.32 8.23
CA ARG A 31 41.78 -20.30 9.23
C ARG A 31 41.79 -19.62 10.61
N HIS A 32 40.66 -19.61 11.30
CA HIS A 32 40.59 -19.37 12.75
C HIS A 32 40.04 -20.63 13.45
N PRO A 33 40.51 -20.95 14.67
CA PRO A 33 40.14 -22.18 15.37
C PRO A 33 38.70 -22.13 15.91
N PRO A 34 38.04 -23.29 16.13
CA PRO A 34 36.62 -23.33 16.47
C PRO A 34 36.38 -22.89 17.92
N LEU A 35 35.59 -21.83 18.10
CA LEU A 35 35.00 -21.49 19.40
C LEU A 35 33.93 -22.53 19.75
N LYS A 36 34.14 -23.24 20.86
CA LYS A 36 33.12 -24.12 21.48
C LYS A 36 31.97 -23.25 22.00
N LEU A 37 30.85 -23.23 21.27
CA LEU A 37 29.58 -22.70 21.75
C LEU A 37 29.04 -23.62 22.85
N LYS A 38 29.11 -23.17 24.11
CA LYS A 38 28.33 -23.76 25.20
C LYS A 38 26.85 -23.50 24.88
N HIS A 39 26.08 -24.56 24.63
CA HIS A 39 24.63 -24.49 24.62
C HIS A 39 24.14 -24.12 26.02
N VAL A 40 23.91 -22.84 26.25
CA VAL A 40 23.07 -22.38 27.35
C VAL A 40 21.64 -22.41 26.83
N THR A 41 20.92 -23.47 27.16
CA THR A 41 19.45 -23.51 27.03
C THR A 41 18.86 -22.59 28.09
N THR A 42 18.81 -21.29 27.81
CA THR A 42 17.87 -20.40 28.51
C THR A 42 16.49 -20.69 27.97
N SER A 43 15.76 -21.58 28.66
CA SER A 43 14.31 -21.62 28.61
C SER A 43 13.79 -20.26 29.05
N ILE A 44 13.46 -19.41 28.08
CA ILE A 44 12.72 -18.17 28.32
C ILE A 44 11.33 -18.62 28.75
N VAL A 45 11.09 -18.57 30.07
CA VAL A 45 9.75 -18.64 30.63
C VAL A 45 9.06 -17.37 30.16
N TRP A 46 8.12 -17.51 29.23
CA TRP A 46 7.28 -16.39 28.81
C TRP A 46 6.31 -16.11 29.95
N ASP A 47 6.59 -15.08 30.74
CA ASP A 47 5.60 -14.54 31.66
C ASP A 47 4.37 -14.12 30.84
N VAL A 48 3.26 -14.80 31.12
CA VAL A 48 1.93 -14.48 30.60
C VAL A 48 1.58 -13.11 31.16
N VAL A 49 1.59 -12.06 30.31
CA VAL A 49 1.02 -10.78 30.73
C VAL A 49 -0.49 -10.96 30.80
N ASP A 50 -0.94 -11.24 32.02
CA ASP A 50 -2.30 -11.38 32.49
C ASP A 50 -3.11 -10.12 32.19
N LYS A 51 -4.18 -10.28 31.40
CA LYS A 51 -5.31 -9.36 31.28
C LYS A 51 -5.00 -7.84 31.28
N GLN A 52 -5.02 -7.22 30.11
CA GLN A 52 -5.00 -5.76 29.98
C GLN A 52 -6.43 -5.20 29.83
N VAL A 53 -6.71 -4.06 30.48
CA VAL A 53 -8.01 -3.38 30.40
C VAL A 53 -7.80 -1.90 30.11
N PHE A 54 -8.41 -1.41 29.04
CA PHE A 54 -8.44 0.02 28.68
C PHE A 54 -9.84 0.58 28.92
N SER A 55 -9.95 1.67 29.68
CA SER A 55 -11.23 2.31 30.02
C SER A 55 -11.33 3.73 29.49
N ASN A 56 -12.56 4.27 29.49
CA ASN A 56 -12.87 5.58 28.93
C ASN A 56 -12.32 5.71 27.50
N ALA A 57 -12.60 4.73 26.66
CA ALA A 57 -12.15 4.64 25.29
C ALA A 57 -13.30 4.92 24.32
N VAL A 58 -12.97 5.47 23.16
CA VAL A 58 -13.84 5.50 21.97
C VAL A 58 -13.31 4.43 21.03
N ILE A 59 -13.99 3.29 20.99
CA ILE A 59 -13.53 2.08 20.29
C ILE A 59 -14.26 2.01 18.96
N LEU A 60 -13.51 1.84 17.87
CA LEU A 60 -14.04 1.64 16.52
C LEU A 60 -13.95 0.15 16.18
N GLU A 61 -15.06 -0.57 16.32
CA GLU A 61 -15.11 -2.03 16.24
C GLU A 61 -15.88 -2.58 15.02
N GLY A 62 -15.58 -3.83 14.67
CA GLY A 62 -16.19 -4.54 13.56
C GLY A 62 -15.77 -4.01 12.18
N GLU A 63 -16.27 -4.68 11.13
CA GLU A 63 -16.03 -4.30 9.73
C GLU A 63 -16.54 -2.91 9.39
N GLU A 64 -17.56 -2.45 10.11
CA GLU A 64 -18.15 -1.15 9.88
C GLU A 64 -17.46 -0.05 10.69
N LEU A 65 -16.58 -0.33 11.66
CA LEU A 65 -16.02 0.65 12.61
C LEU A 65 -17.09 1.32 13.48
N GLU A 66 -18.06 0.55 14.00
CA GLU A 66 -19.06 1.07 14.93
C GLU A 66 -18.39 1.67 16.17
N VAL A 67 -18.95 2.77 16.67
CA VAL A 67 -18.37 3.50 17.81
C VAL A 67 -18.96 3.00 19.12
N THR A 68 -18.13 2.35 19.93
CA THR A 68 -18.45 1.98 21.31
C THR A 68 -17.71 2.88 22.30
N ARG A 69 -18.45 3.51 23.22
CA ARG A 69 -17.89 4.37 24.27
C ARG A 69 -17.83 3.62 25.59
N GLY A 70 -16.66 3.09 25.93
CA GLY A 70 -16.50 2.33 27.16
C GLY A 70 -15.12 1.76 27.37
N TYR A 71 -15.01 0.43 27.38
CA TYR A 71 -13.77 -0.27 27.71
C TYR A 71 -13.51 -1.50 26.83
N LEU A 72 -12.23 -1.85 26.72
CA LEU A 72 -11.73 -2.99 25.97
C LEU A 72 -10.85 -3.87 26.87
N VAL A 73 -11.10 -5.18 26.87
CA VAL A 73 -10.34 -6.18 27.65
C VAL A 73 -9.56 -7.09 26.70
N ILE A 74 -8.27 -7.27 26.97
CA ILE A 74 -7.38 -8.18 26.24
C ILE A 74 -6.89 -9.24 27.20
N SER A 75 -6.93 -10.50 26.81
CA SER A 75 -6.26 -11.58 27.53
C SER A 75 -5.78 -12.65 26.55
N GLY A 76 -4.56 -13.17 26.75
CA GLY A 76 -3.95 -14.14 25.85
C GLY A 76 -3.79 -13.65 24.41
N GLY A 77 -3.56 -12.34 24.22
CA GLY A 77 -3.40 -11.73 22.90
C GLY A 77 -4.70 -11.57 22.08
N VAL A 78 -5.85 -11.75 22.72
CA VAL A 78 -7.18 -11.74 22.10
C VAL A 78 -8.05 -10.69 22.78
N VAL A 79 -8.89 -9.99 22.01
CA VAL A 79 -9.94 -9.12 22.55
C VAL A 79 -11.01 -9.99 23.19
N LYS A 80 -11.11 -9.95 24.52
CA LYS A 80 -12.06 -10.76 25.28
C LYS A 80 -13.41 -10.08 25.47
N LYS A 81 -13.42 -8.75 25.53
CA LYS A 81 -14.64 -8.00 25.75
C LYS A 81 -14.52 -6.57 25.23
N ILE A 82 -15.58 -6.09 24.59
CA ILE A 82 -15.83 -4.69 24.26
C ILE A 82 -17.20 -4.34 24.85
N SER A 83 -17.28 -3.27 25.64
CA SER A 83 -18.53 -2.95 26.34
C SER A 83 -18.58 -1.47 26.71
N GLU A 84 -19.80 -0.94 26.74
CA GLU A 84 -20.06 0.44 27.13
C GLU A 84 -19.80 0.70 28.62
N GLY A 85 -19.52 1.96 28.96
CA GLY A 85 -19.37 2.41 30.35
C GLY A 85 -18.01 2.06 30.98
N SER A 86 -18.01 1.76 32.28
CA SER A 86 -16.79 1.52 33.06
C SER A 86 -16.52 0.02 33.27
N PRO A 87 -15.25 -0.43 33.21
CA PRO A 87 -14.93 -1.82 33.48
C PRO A 87 -15.03 -2.15 34.97
N PRO A 88 -15.26 -3.42 35.33
CA PRO A 88 -15.06 -3.89 36.69
C PRO A 88 -13.56 -3.92 37.03
N GLY A 89 -13.15 -3.16 38.05
CA GLY A 89 -11.79 -3.20 38.61
C GLY A 89 -10.79 -2.24 37.96
N LYS A 90 -9.49 -2.55 38.13
CA LYS A 90 -8.39 -1.68 37.70
C LYS A 90 -8.28 -1.67 36.17
N ALA A 91 -8.18 -0.47 35.59
CA ALA A 91 -8.01 -0.27 34.15
C ALA A 91 -7.12 0.92 33.84
N THR A 92 -6.48 0.89 32.68
CA THR A 92 -5.74 2.02 32.13
C THR A 92 -6.73 3.00 31.49
N ASN A 93 -6.91 4.15 32.12
CA ASN A 93 -7.81 5.20 31.63
C ASN A 93 -7.19 5.90 30.41
N LEU A 94 -7.86 5.80 29.26
CA LEU A 94 -7.45 6.43 28.00
C LEU A 94 -7.92 7.87 27.84
N LYS A 95 -8.66 8.43 28.80
CA LYS A 95 -9.15 9.82 28.81
C LYS A 95 -9.91 10.18 27.53
N HIS A 96 -10.83 9.30 27.13
CA HIS A 96 -11.60 9.38 25.88
C HIS A 96 -10.73 9.28 24.60
N GLY A 97 -9.53 8.69 24.71
CA GLY A 97 -8.72 8.31 23.56
C GLY A 97 -9.42 7.28 22.66
N PHE A 98 -8.93 7.17 21.43
CA PHE A 98 -9.52 6.31 20.41
C PHE A 98 -8.78 4.98 20.33
N ILE A 99 -9.51 3.90 20.13
CA ILE A 99 -8.96 2.59 19.75
C ILE A 99 -9.51 2.27 18.37
N LEU A 100 -8.64 2.05 17.40
CA LEU A 100 -9.02 1.77 16.01
C LEU A 100 -8.01 0.84 15.34
N PRO A 101 -8.38 0.12 14.28
CA PRO A 101 -7.44 -0.75 13.57
C PRO A 101 -6.26 0.06 12.98
N PRO A 102 -5.05 -0.51 12.87
CA PRO A 102 -3.92 0.17 12.26
C PRO A 102 -4.14 0.43 10.77
N PHE A 103 -3.37 1.34 10.19
CA PHE A 103 -3.47 1.60 8.76
C PHE A 103 -2.85 0.50 7.92
N ILE A 104 -3.44 0.32 6.73
CA ILE A 104 -2.89 -0.49 5.66
C ILE A 104 -2.79 0.38 4.42
N ASN A 105 -1.57 0.50 3.91
CA ASN A 105 -1.26 1.31 2.74
C ASN A 105 -1.30 0.43 1.48
N ALA A 106 -2.38 0.51 0.71
CA ALA A 106 -2.67 -0.43 -0.37
C ALA A 106 -1.84 -0.23 -1.65
N HIS A 107 -0.97 0.80 -1.71
CA HIS A 107 -0.08 1.02 -2.84
C HIS A 107 1.08 1.94 -2.45
N THR A 108 2.31 1.46 -2.67
CA THR A 108 3.55 2.17 -2.37
C THR A 108 4.66 1.85 -3.37
N HIS A 109 5.66 2.73 -3.46
CA HIS A 109 6.99 2.43 -3.98
C HIS A 109 8.07 2.95 -3.01
N VAL A 110 8.41 2.16 -1.99
CA VAL A 110 9.22 2.64 -0.85
C VAL A 110 10.70 2.78 -1.18
N VAL A 111 11.20 2.00 -2.14
CA VAL A 111 12.62 2.01 -2.53
C VAL A 111 13.00 3.28 -3.29
N ASP A 112 12.03 4.00 -3.82
CA ASP A 112 12.24 5.26 -4.54
C ASP A 112 12.53 6.44 -3.60
N SER A 113 12.39 6.23 -2.29
CA SER A 113 12.68 7.21 -1.22
C SER A 113 14.11 7.76 -1.25
N VAL A 114 15.04 7.11 -1.96
CA VAL A 114 16.42 7.58 -2.15
C VAL A 114 16.51 8.81 -3.07
N GLY A 115 15.49 9.07 -3.89
CA GLY A 115 15.49 10.12 -4.90
C GLY A 115 14.33 11.09 -4.75
N LYS A 116 14.11 11.67 -3.57
CA LYS A 116 12.95 12.57 -3.34
C LYS A 116 12.97 13.83 -4.22
N GLU A 117 11.79 14.37 -4.49
CA GLU A 117 11.55 15.59 -5.27
C GLU A 117 12.02 15.56 -6.74
N LEU A 118 12.35 14.39 -7.31
CA LEU A 118 12.74 14.29 -8.72
C LEU A 118 11.64 14.77 -9.69
N TYR A 119 10.39 14.82 -9.22
CA TYR A 119 9.25 15.26 -10.01
C TYR A 119 9.16 16.77 -10.26
N LEU A 120 9.94 17.59 -9.53
CA LEU A 120 9.86 19.04 -9.65
C LEU A 120 10.10 19.53 -11.09
N GLY A 121 9.19 20.38 -11.57
CA GLY A 121 9.22 20.95 -12.93
C GLY A 121 8.93 19.96 -14.06
N LYS A 122 8.46 18.74 -13.75
CA LYS A 122 8.28 17.66 -14.74
C LYS A 122 6.89 17.04 -14.65
N ARG A 123 6.44 16.47 -15.75
CA ARG A 123 5.21 15.66 -15.81
C ARG A 123 5.50 14.24 -15.31
N GLN A 124 4.48 13.57 -14.77
CA GLN A 124 4.52 12.18 -14.32
C GLN A 124 5.28 11.26 -15.28
N SER A 125 4.97 11.30 -16.58
CA SER A 125 5.57 10.40 -17.57
C SER A 125 7.08 10.56 -17.74
N LYS A 126 7.63 11.76 -17.48
CA LYS A 126 9.09 12.01 -17.51
C LYS A 126 9.81 11.52 -16.24
N VAL A 127 9.06 11.32 -15.15
CA VAL A 127 9.63 11.01 -13.83
C VAL A 127 9.55 9.51 -13.58
N VAL A 128 8.36 8.93 -13.70
CA VAL A 128 8.07 7.53 -13.33
C VAL A 128 7.79 6.62 -14.54
N GLY A 129 7.65 7.18 -15.75
CA GLY A 129 7.41 6.41 -16.97
C GLY A 129 8.62 5.56 -17.43
N PRO A 130 8.47 4.76 -18.49
CA PRO A 130 9.55 3.92 -19.04
C PRO A 130 10.70 4.82 -19.52
N SER A 131 11.87 4.77 -18.86
CA SER A 131 13.02 5.71 -19.01
C SER A 131 12.96 7.02 -18.21
N GLY A 132 12.04 7.12 -17.26
CA GLY A 132 11.93 8.26 -16.36
C GLY A 132 13.18 8.46 -15.49
N GLU A 133 13.36 9.68 -14.98
CA GLU A 133 14.52 10.05 -14.17
C GLU A 133 14.71 9.18 -12.93
N LYS A 134 13.61 8.66 -12.37
CA LYS A 134 13.62 7.69 -11.27
C LYS A 134 14.62 6.55 -11.50
N PHE A 135 14.56 5.91 -12.68
CA PHE A 135 15.41 4.76 -12.98
C PHE A 135 16.89 5.14 -13.04
N LYS A 136 17.20 6.35 -13.54
CA LYS A 136 18.59 6.87 -13.58
C LYS A 136 19.15 7.07 -12.18
N VAL A 137 18.34 7.61 -11.27
CA VAL A 137 18.74 7.79 -9.88
C VAL A 137 18.90 6.45 -9.17
N LEU A 138 17.96 5.53 -9.32
CA LEU A 138 18.07 4.20 -8.70
C LEU A 138 19.32 3.43 -9.16
N ILE A 139 19.65 3.49 -10.45
CA ILE A 139 20.84 2.80 -11.01
C ILE A 139 22.15 3.44 -10.53
N SER A 140 22.18 4.77 -10.37
CA SER A 140 23.40 5.50 -10.00
C SER A 140 23.71 5.47 -8.50
N ARG A 141 22.73 5.10 -7.66
CA ARG A 141 22.89 5.14 -6.20
C ARG A 141 23.51 3.86 -5.65
N PRO A 142 24.45 3.95 -4.70
CA PRO A 142 24.95 2.79 -3.99
C PRO A 142 23.82 2.02 -3.28
N ILE A 143 23.83 0.69 -3.37
CA ILE A 143 22.77 -0.15 -2.77
C ILE A 143 22.57 0.12 -1.28
N ARG A 144 23.64 0.47 -0.54
CA ARG A 144 23.56 0.84 0.88
C ARG A 144 22.69 2.07 1.15
N GLU A 145 22.71 3.06 0.24
CA GLU A 145 21.90 4.28 0.36
C GLU A 145 20.43 3.97 0.09
N ILE A 146 20.18 3.12 -0.90
CA ILE A 146 18.83 2.64 -1.23
C ILE A 146 18.22 1.88 -0.04
N VAL A 147 18.99 0.94 0.55
CA VAL A 147 18.59 0.17 1.74
C VAL A 147 18.31 1.08 2.91
N ALA A 148 19.20 2.05 3.19
CA ALA A 148 19.04 2.98 4.30
C ALA A 148 17.80 3.88 4.13
N ALA A 149 17.59 4.44 2.93
CA ALA A 149 16.45 5.30 2.64
C ALA A 149 15.13 4.56 2.77
N ALA A 150 15.02 3.39 2.13
CA ALA A 150 13.82 2.55 2.21
C ALA A 150 13.57 2.06 3.63
N GLY A 151 14.61 1.63 4.35
CA GLY A 151 14.51 1.23 5.75
C GLY A 151 13.99 2.36 6.65
N ALA A 152 14.49 3.58 6.48
CA ALA A 152 14.00 4.76 7.19
C ALA A 152 12.54 5.06 6.85
N THR A 153 12.15 4.96 5.57
CA THR A 153 10.74 5.12 5.15
C THR A 153 9.84 4.06 5.77
N LEU A 154 10.25 2.79 5.81
CA LEU A 154 9.47 1.73 6.44
C LEU A 154 9.30 1.94 7.95
N GLN A 155 10.34 2.41 8.63
CA GLN A 155 10.25 2.75 10.06
C GLN A 155 9.31 3.94 10.30
N ASP A 156 9.38 4.98 9.47
CA ASP A 156 8.47 6.14 9.53
C ASP A 156 7.01 5.74 9.28
N MET A 157 6.75 4.84 8.32
CA MET A 157 5.41 4.27 8.09
C MET A 157 4.85 3.59 9.34
N LEU A 158 5.68 2.83 10.06
CA LEU A 158 5.27 2.20 11.32
C LEU A 158 4.98 3.24 12.41
N HIS A 159 5.85 4.24 12.58
CA HIS A 159 5.64 5.33 13.53
C HIS A 159 4.38 6.17 13.23
N THR A 160 3.96 6.22 11.98
CA THR A 160 2.73 6.91 11.53
C THR A 160 1.51 5.99 11.47
N GLY A 161 1.60 4.77 12.04
CA GLY A 161 0.45 3.88 12.26
C GLY A 161 0.19 2.84 11.16
N THR A 162 1.08 2.72 10.16
CA THR A 162 0.95 1.72 9.10
C THR A 162 1.52 0.37 9.54
N LEU A 163 0.69 -0.67 9.54
CA LEU A 163 1.11 -2.02 9.91
C LEU A 163 1.37 -2.94 8.69
N ALA A 164 0.82 -2.60 7.52
CA ALA A 164 1.18 -3.24 6.27
C ALA A 164 1.13 -2.31 5.07
N HIS A 165 1.87 -2.68 4.04
CA HIS A 165 1.81 -2.00 2.76
C HIS A 165 2.00 -2.95 1.57
N TYR A 166 1.46 -2.55 0.42
CA TYR A 166 1.63 -3.25 -0.85
C TYR A 166 2.63 -2.45 -1.70
N ASP A 167 3.83 -2.98 -1.85
CA ASP A 167 4.90 -2.34 -2.61
C ASP A 167 4.89 -2.84 -4.06
N PHE A 168 4.77 -1.92 -5.00
CA PHE A 168 4.88 -2.20 -6.43
C PHE A 168 6.36 -2.24 -6.81
N ARG A 169 6.94 -3.42 -6.66
CA ARG A 169 8.39 -3.62 -6.66
C ARG A 169 8.94 -3.85 -8.07
N GLU A 170 9.62 -2.84 -8.65
CA GLU A 170 10.41 -3.01 -9.89
C GLU A 170 11.73 -3.80 -9.74
N GLY A 171 12.53 -3.91 -10.80
CA GLY A 171 13.83 -4.59 -10.72
C GLY A 171 13.71 -6.11 -10.57
N GLY A 172 12.54 -6.66 -10.89
CA GLY A 172 12.29 -8.09 -10.94
C GLY A 172 12.62 -8.80 -9.63
N THR A 173 13.23 -9.96 -9.76
CA THR A 173 13.62 -10.85 -8.65
C THR A 173 14.60 -10.20 -7.67
N ALA A 174 15.56 -9.43 -8.18
CA ALA A 174 16.53 -8.71 -7.36
C ALA A 174 15.85 -7.62 -6.52
N GLY A 175 14.91 -6.87 -7.11
CA GLY A 175 14.12 -5.87 -6.39
C GLY A 175 13.27 -6.48 -5.27
N ILE A 176 12.64 -7.63 -5.53
CA ILE A 176 11.88 -8.37 -4.50
C ILE A 176 12.79 -8.81 -3.36
N GLY A 177 13.97 -9.36 -3.69
CA GLY A 177 14.97 -9.75 -2.69
C GLY A 177 15.43 -8.56 -1.84
N LEU A 178 15.66 -7.41 -2.47
CA LEU A 178 16.02 -6.18 -1.80
C LEU A 178 14.94 -5.73 -0.81
N LEU A 179 13.67 -5.67 -1.23
CA LEU A 179 12.57 -5.30 -0.33
C LEU A 179 12.51 -6.27 0.86
N LYS A 180 12.56 -7.58 0.62
CA LYS A 180 12.55 -8.59 1.70
C LYS A 180 13.72 -8.45 2.69
N GLN A 181 14.88 -7.98 2.24
CA GLN A 181 16.03 -7.72 3.11
C GLN A 181 15.81 -6.48 3.98
N ILE A 182 15.14 -5.46 3.45
CA ILE A 182 14.89 -4.18 4.15
C ILE A 182 13.69 -4.31 5.10
N SER A 183 12.67 -5.06 4.70
CA SER A 183 11.45 -5.29 5.47
C SER A 183 11.75 -5.97 6.79
N SER A 184 11.27 -5.38 7.87
CA SER A 184 11.39 -5.90 9.23
C SER A 184 10.03 -6.02 9.90
N THR A 185 9.86 -7.05 10.74
CA THR A 185 8.71 -7.12 11.65
C THR A 185 8.75 -5.94 12.63
N PRO A 186 7.60 -5.40 13.05
CA PRO A 186 6.25 -5.96 12.94
C PRO A 186 5.48 -5.57 11.67
N MET A 187 5.99 -4.62 10.87
CA MET A 187 5.31 -4.21 9.65
C MET A 187 5.41 -5.28 8.56
N LYS A 188 4.31 -5.53 7.86
CA LYS A 188 4.26 -6.48 6.75
C LYS A 188 4.38 -5.76 5.41
N SER A 189 5.46 -6.04 4.68
CA SER A 189 5.63 -5.62 3.29
C SER A 189 5.14 -6.73 2.35
N ILE A 190 4.12 -6.43 1.55
CA ILE A 190 3.60 -7.32 0.51
C ILE A 190 4.25 -6.91 -0.80
N ALA A 191 5.10 -7.77 -1.36
CA ALA A 191 5.84 -7.49 -2.59
C ALA A 191 5.01 -7.85 -3.82
N LEU A 192 4.50 -6.84 -4.54
CA LEU A 192 3.90 -7.00 -5.85
C LEU A 192 4.99 -6.80 -6.91
N GLY A 193 5.61 -7.90 -7.31
CA GLY A 193 6.77 -7.90 -8.18
C GLY A 193 6.42 -7.49 -9.61
N ARG A 194 7.26 -6.64 -10.20
CA ARG A 194 7.17 -6.26 -11.61
C ARG A 194 8.29 -6.97 -12.38
N PRO A 195 7.95 -7.94 -13.26
CA PRO A 195 8.93 -8.55 -14.16
C PRO A 195 9.60 -7.49 -15.04
N THR A 196 10.89 -7.61 -15.27
CA THR A 196 11.59 -6.71 -16.22
C THR A 196 11.32 -7.08 -17.67
N ASN A 197 10.98 -8.35 -17.91
CA ASN A 197 10.56 -8.92 -19.18
C ASN A 197 9.78 -10.22 -18.91
N PHE A 198 9.10 -10.74 -19.93
CA PHE A 198 8.28 -11.95 -19.79
C PHE A 198 9.09 -13.21 -19.46
N LYS A 199 10.36 -13.31 -19.87
CA LYS A 199 11.21 -14.46 -19.53
C LYS A 199 11.51 -14.54 -18.04
N GLU A 200 11.60 -13.40 -17.35
CA GLU A 200 11.82 -13.33 -15.90
C GLU A 200 10.53 -13.62 -15.09
N PHE A 201 9.36 -13.45 -15.70
CA PHE A 201 8.06 -13.52 -15.02
C PHE A 201 7.87 -14.78 -14.15
N PRO A 202 8.20 -16.00 -14.60
CA PRO A 202 8.03 -17.19 -13.76
C PRO A 202 8.78 -17.10 -12.43
N LYS A 203 10.00 -16.54 -12.42
CA LYS A 203 10.81 -16.40 -11.20
C LYS A 203 10.29 -15.27 -10.29
N VAL A 204 9.79 -14.18 -10.90
CA VAL A 204 9.08 -13.14 -10.15
C VAL A 204 7.83 -13.72 -9.48
N LEU A 205 7.02 -14.47 -10.21
CA LEU A 205 5.81 -15.10 -9.68
C LEU A 205 6.13 -16.09 -8.56
N GLU A 206 7.22 -16.85 -8.64
CA GLU A 206 7.65 -17.76 -7.56
C GLU A 206 7.98 -16.99 -6.27
N THR A 207 8.70 -15.87 -6.39
CA THR A 207 9.32 -15.18 -5.25
C THR A 207 8.48 -14.05 -4.65
N ALA A 208 7.60 -13.40 -5.41
CA ALA A 208 6.75 -12.30 -4.96
C ALA A 208 5.46 -12.77 -4.27
N ASP A 209 4.76 -11.88 -3.57
CA ASP A 209 3.41 -12.14 -3.03
C ASP A 209 2.32 -11.95 -4.11
N GLY A 210 2.65 -11.21 -5.17
CA GLY A 210 1.82 -10.97 -6.33
C GLY A 210 2.58 -10.24 -7.43
N VAL A 211 1.84 -9.77 -8.43
CA VAL A 211 2.37 -9.05 -9.59
C VAL A 211 1.78 -7.66 -9.65
N GLY A 212 2.66 -6.65 -9.74
CA GLY A 212 2.28 -5.23 -9.84
C GLY A 212 2.70 -4.63 -11.18
N LEU A 213 1.75 -4.47 -12.09
CA LEU A 213 1.99 -3.94 -13.43
C LEU A 213 1.90 -2.40 -13.46
N PRO A 214 2.85 -1.70 -14.12
CA PRO A 214 2.84 -0.24 -14.20
C PRO A 214 1.78 0.33 -15.14
N SER A 215 1.29 -0.49 -16.06
CA SER A 215 0.25 -0.15 -17.03
C SER A 215 -0.16 -1.41 -17.79
N LEU A 216 -1.24 -1.32 -18.56
CA LEU A 216 -1.67 -2.35 -19.51
C LEU A 216 -0.85 -2.37 -20.81
N GLY A 217 0.11 -1.46 -20.98
CA GLY A 217 1.03 -1.43 -22.12
C GLY A 217 2.43 -1.94 -21.79
N ALA A 218 2.61 -2.56 -20.62
CA ALA A 218 3.93 -2.97 -20.13
C ALA A 218 4.50 -4.23 -20.82
N PHE A 219 3.62 -5.05 -21.39
CA PHE A 219 3.94 -6.29 -22.10
C PHE A 219 3.02 -6.42 -23.32
N ASP A 220 3.39 -7.30 -24.26
CA ASP A 220 2.52 -7.61 -25.39
C ASP A 220 1.20 -8.24 -24.90
N PRO A 221 0.08 -8.10 -25.64
CA PRO A 221 -1.23 -8.58 -25.19
C PRO A 221 -1.28 -10.05 -24.78
N ASP A 222 -0.63 -10.92 -25.55
CA ASP A 222 -0.57 -12.37 -25.25
C ASP A 222 0.23 -12.65 -23.96
N GLU A 223 1.31 -11.90 -23.75
CA GLU A 223 2.12 -11.98 -22.53
C GLU A 223 1.32 -11.51 -21.31
N LEU A 224 0.56 -10.41 -21.42
CA LEU A 224 -0.31 -9.92 -20.34
C LEU A 224 -1.38 -10.94 -19.94
N ILE A 225 -2.03 -11.56 -20.92
CA ILE A 225 -3.02 -12.61 -20.68
C ILE A 225 -2.36 -13.79 -19.95
N GLU A 226 -1.16 -14.18 -20.37
CA GLU A 226 -0.44 -15.29 -19.74
C GLU A 226 0.03 -14.96 -18.31
N ILE A 227 0.54 -13.73 -18.09
CA ILE A 227 0.88 -13.22 -16.75
C ILE A 227 -0.34 -13.29 -15.84
N ALA A 228 -1.48 -12.76 -16.30
CA ALA A 228 -2.71 -12.76 -15.52
C ALA A 228 -3.19 -14.20 -15.20
N ARG A 229 -3.17 -15.07 -16.21
CA ARG A 229 -3.58 -16.47 -16.08
C ARG A 229 -2.70 -17.22 -15.08
N GLN A 230 -1.37 -17.10 -15.16
CA GLN A 230 -0.46 -17.78 -14.25
C GLN A 230 -0.53 -17.20 -12.83
N THR A 231 -0.61 -15.87 -12.69
CA THR A 231 -0.75 -15.20 -11.38
C THR A 231 -2.00 -15.70 -10.65
N ARG A 232 -3.13 -15.79 -11.35
CA ARG A 232 -4.37 -16.37 -10.82
C ARG A 232 -4.22 -17.85 -10.46
N ARG A 233 -3.59 -18.67 -11.32
CA ARG A 233 -3.35 -20.10 -11.03
C ARG A 233 -2.50 -20.28 -9.77
N ALA A 234 -1.54 -19.39 -9.53
CA ALA A 234 -0.72 -19.37 -8.32
C ALA A 234 -1.47 -18.82 -7.08
N LYS A 235 -2.74 -18.39 -7.22
CA LYS A 235 -3.55 -17.73 -6.19
C LYS A 235 -2.86 -16.50 -5.59
N LYS A 236 -2.13 -15.77 -6.44
CA LYS A 236 -1.43 -14.53 -6.07
C LYS A 236 -2.16 -13.31 -6.60
N LEU A 237 -1.87 -12.15 -6.00
CA LEU A 237 -2.50 -10.90 -6.39
C LEU A 237 -1.99 -10.44 -7.75
N LEU A 238 -2.89 -9.94 -8.60
CA LEU A 238 -2.55 -9.16 -9.79
C LEU A 238 -3.08 -7.75 -9.61
N ALA A 239 -2.22 -6.75 -9.69
CA ALA A 239 -2.62 -5.35 -9.61
C ALA A 239 -2.02 -4.54 -10.75
N VAL A 240 -2.76 -3.55 -11.22
CA VAL A 240 -2.36 -2.73 -12.36
C VAL A 240 -2.80 -1.28 -12.20
N HIS A 241 -1.94 -0.35 -12.64
CA HIS A 241 -2.26 1.06 -12.71
C HIS A 241 -3.14 1.30 -13.95
N VAL A 242 -4.29 1.95 -13.77
CA VAL A 242 -5.24 2.21 -14.87
C VAL A 242 -5.88 3.58 -14.72
N ALA A 243 -6.16 4.21 -15.86
CA ALA A 243 -6.79 5.53 -15.93
C ALA A 243 -6.14 6.56 -15.00
N GLU A 244 -4.83 6.43 -14.76
CA GLU A 244 -4.05 7.39 -13.96
C GLU A 244 -3.95 8.73 -14.68
N THR A 245 -3.70 8.67 -15.99
CA THR A 245 -3.63 9.83 -16.87
C THR A 245 -4.78 9.82 -17.87
N LYS A 246 -5.27 11.01 -18.22
CA LYS A 246 -6.29 11.18 -19.25
C LYS A 246 -5.87 10.55 -20.59
N SER A 247 -4.60 10.74 -20.97
CA SER A 247 -4.07 10.21 -22.23
C SER A 247 -4.06 8.68 -22.27
N ALA A 248 -3.74 7.99 -21.18
CA ALA A 248 -3.72 6.53 -21.15
C ALA A 248 -5.14 5.96 -21.34
N GLN A 249 -6.12 6.53 -20.63
CA GLN A 249 -7.53 6.17 -20.76
C GLN A 249 -8.06 6.42 -22.18
N GLU A 250 -7.82 7.61 -22.76
CA GLU A 250 -8.26 7.95 -24.12
C GLU A 250 -7.59 7.06 -25.18
N THR A 251 -6.31 6.74 -24.99
CA THR A 251 -5.55 5.85 -25.85
C THR A 251 -6.16 4.45 -25.85
N SER A 252 -6.47 3.90 -24.67
CA SER A 252 -7.11 2.58 -24.54
C SER A 252 -8.43 2.54 -25.32
N VAL A 253 -9.31 3.51 -25.10
CA VAL A 253 -10.62 3.58 -25.77
C VAL A 253 -10.45 3.72 -27.28
N LYS A 254 -9.51 4.56 -27.74
CA LYS A 254 -9.27 4.77 -29.17
C LYS A 254 -8.81 3.51 -29.90
N TYR A 255 -7.92 2.73 -29.31
CA TYR A 255 -7.30 1.57 -29.99
C TYR A 255 -8.05 0.25 -29.77
N SER A 256 -8.66 0.07 -28.60
CA SER A 256 -9.36 -1.18 -28.26
C SER A 256 -10.90 -1.05 -28.25
N GLY A 257 -11.43 0.16 -28.17
CA GLY A 257 -12.83 0.44 -27.87
C GLY A 257 -13.19 0.33 -26.39
N TRP A 258 -12.25 -0.05 -25.53
CA TRP A 258 -12.46 -0.37 -24.11
C TRP A 258 -11.63 0.57 -23.22
N SER A 259 -12.15 0.93 -22.06
CA SER A 259 -11.39 1.66 -21.05
C SER A 259 -10.29 0.80 -20.44
N GLU A 260 -9.26 1.41 -19.83
CA GLU A 260 -8.22 0.65 -19.12
C GLU A 260 -8.83 -0.17 -17.96
N VAL A 261 -9.88 0.34 -17.32
CA VAL A 261 -10.61 -0.38 -16.27
C VAL A 261 -11.29 -1.63 -16.82
N GLN A 262 -11.96 -1.54 -17.96
CA GLN A 262 -12.59 -2.71 -18.59
C GLN A 262 -11.56 -3.79 -18.93
N LEU A 263 -10.43 -3.40 -19.52
CA LEU A 263 -9.34 -4.32 -19.85
C LEU A 263 -8.74 -4.97 -18.60
N ALA A 264 -8.50 -4.22 -17.53
CA ALA A 264 -7.99 -4.77 -16.27
C ALA A 264 -8.95 -5.77 -15.61
N ILE A 265 -10.26 -5.56 -15.78
CA ILE A 265 -11.30 -6.50 -15.33
C ILE A 265 -11.26 -7.80 -16.15
N GLU A 266 -11.08 -7.72 -17.47
CA GLU A 266 -10.91 -8.92 -18.31
C GLU A 266 -9.67 -9.73 -17.94
N LEU A 267 -8.58 -9.05 -17.58
CA LEU A 267 -7.39 -9.69 -17.00
C LEU A 267 -7.62 -10.27 -15.59
N ASN A 268 -8.81 -10.14 -15.02
CA ASN A 268 -9.14 -10.58 -13.66
C ASN A 268 -8.18 -9.99 -12.61
N SER A 269 -7.84 -8.71 -12.75
CA SER A 269 -7.01 -8.00 -11.78
C SER A 269 -7.67 -8.07 -10.39
N SER A 270 -6.87 -8.37 -9.37
CA SER A 270 -7.29 -8.41 -7.97
C SER A 270 -7.69 -7.03 -7.47
N PHE A 271 -7.03 -5.98 -7.96
CA PHE A 271 -7.41 -4.58 -7.76
C PHE A 271 -6.76 -3.69 -8.81
N VAL A 272 -7.24 -2.45 -8.92
CA VAL A 272 -6.68 -1.44 -9.82
C VAL A 272 -6.21 -0.22 -9.05
N VAL A 273 -5.20 0.49 -9.54
CA VAL A 273 -4.62 1.68 -8.88
C VAL A 273 -4.92 2.95 -9.68
N HIS A 274 -5.12 4.05 -8.96
CA HIS A 274 -5.43 5.42 -9.39
C HIS A 274 -6.87 5.65 -9.86
N ALA A 275 -7.29 5.07 -10.99
CA ALA A 275 -8.61 5.28 -11.58
C ALA A 275 -9.07 6.75 -11.65
N THR A 276 -8.13 7.68 -11.86
CA THR A 276 -8.38 9.13 -11.74
C THR A 276 -9.24 9.67 -12.87
N HIS A 277 -9.05 9.14 -14.07
CA HIS A 277 -9.82 9.47 -15.26
C HIS A 277 -10.80 8.37 -15.64
N ALA A 278 -11.12 7.47 -14.70
CA ALA A 278 -12.13 6.44 -14.89
C ALA A 278 -13.54 7.07 -14.92
N THR A 279 -14.40 6.54 -15.78
CA THR A 279 -15.77 7.02 -15.95
C THR A 279 -16.70 6.48 -14.87
N LYS A 280 -17.89 7.07 -14.71
CA LYS A 280 -18.92 6.52 -13.80
C LYS A 280 -19.30 5.08 -14.18
N GLN A 281 -19.34 4.76 -15.47
CA GLN A 281 -19.60 3.41 -15.98
C GLN A 281 -18.49 2.43 -15.57
N ASP A 282 -17.23 2.86 -15.57
CA ASP A 282 -16.12 2.06 -15.06
C ASP A 282 -16.31 1.70 -13.58
N PHE A 283 -16.72 2.65 -12.74
CA PHE A 283 -17.04 2.39 -11.33
C PHE A 283 -18.22 1.42 -11.15
N VAL A 284 -19.29 1.58 -11.94
CA VAL A 284 -20.41 0.63 -11.93
C VAL A 284 -19.93 -0.79 -12.27
N LEU A 285 -19.02 -0.91 -13.24
CA LEU A 285 -18.45 -2.20 -13.63
C LEU A 285 -17.55 -2.79 -12.54
N LEU A 286 -16.67 -1.97 -11.94
CA LEU A 286 -15.82 -2.36 -10.80
C LEU A 286 -16.65 -2.89 -9.64
N LYS A 287 -17.75 -2.19 -9.27
CA LYS A 287 -18.71 -2.69 -8.28
C LYS A 287 -19.28 -4.05 -8.67
N LYS A 288 -19.81 -4.18 -9.89
CA LYS A 288 -20.43 -5.41 -10.39
C LYS A 288 -19.46 -6.59 -10.33
N LYS A 289 -18.19 -6.36 -10.68
CA LYS A 289 -17.12 -7.36 -10.71
C LYS A 289 -16.39 -7.52 -9.38
N ARG A 290 -16.75 -6.71 -8.37
CA ARG A 290 -16.16 -6.70 -7.03
C ARG A 290 -14.65 -6.44 -7.02
N VAL A 291 -14.14 -5.73 -8.03
CA VAL A 291 -12.72 -5.34 -8.12
C VAL A 291 -12.55 -4.00 -7.40
N PRO A 292 -11.76 -3.93 -6.31
CA PRO A 292 -11.53 -2.70 -5.58
C PRO A 292 -10.57 -1.76 -6.32
N VAL A 293 -10.70 -0.47 -6.01
CA VAL A 293 -9.82 0.60 -6.50
C VAL A 293 -8.92 1.10 -5.38
N VAL A 294 -7.64 1.31 -5.65
CA VAL A 294 -6.72 1.98 -4.73
C VAL A 294 -6.51 3.41 -5.21
N PHE A 295 -7.00 4.38 -4.45
CA PHE A 295 -6.80 5.79 -4.74
C PHE A 295 -5.49 6.29 -4.10
N CYS A 296 -4.77 7.15 -4.82
CA CYS A 296 -3.57 7.83 -4.31
C CYS A 296 -3.69 9.36 -4.45
N PRO A 297 -4.66 10.01 -3.77
CA PRO A 297 -4.97 11.42 -3.94
C PRO A 297 -3.78 12.38 -3.94
N ARG A 298 -2.84 12.23 -2.98
CA ARG A 298 -1.70 13.15 -2.85
C ARG A 298 -0.74 13.04 -4.02
N ALA A 299 -0.26 11.84 -4.31
CA ALA A 299 0.68 11.60 -5.40
C ALA A 299 0.09 12.06 -6.73
N ASN A 300 -1.19 11.75 -6.99
CA ASN A 300 -1.87 12.15 -8.21
C ASN A 300 -1.92 13.69 -8.37
N ASN A 301 -2.21 14.43 -7.30
CA ASN A 301 -2.22 15.89 -7.36
C ASN A 301 -0.81 16.49 -7.50
N LEU A 302 0.18 15.97 -6.76
CA LEU A 302 1.57 16.44 -6.83
C LEU A 302 2.22 16.18 -8.19
N LEU A 303 1.85 15.08 -8.85
CA LEU A 303 2.27 14.74 -10.21
C LEU A 303 1.43 15.43 -11.30
N SER A 304 0.47 16.28 -10.90
CA SER A 304 -0.43 17.01 -11.80
C SER A 304 -1.23 16.09 -12.74
N VAL A 305 -1.58 14.87 -12.31
CA VAL A 305 -2.41 13.95 -13.10
C VAL A 305 -3.90 14.19 -12.89
N GLY A 306 -4.29 14.74 -11.73
CA GLY A 306 -5.66 15.14 -11.41
C GLY A 306 -6.15 14.61 -10.06
N THR A 307 -7.37 15.01 -9.68
CA THR A 307 -8.00 14.58 -8.42
C THR A 307 -8.79 13.29 -8.61
N PRO A 308 -8.51 12.22 -7.84
CA PRO A 308 -9.25 10.97 -7.97
C PRO A 308 -10.75 11.14 -7.64
N PRO A 309 -11.67 10.52 -8.40
CA PRO A 309 -13.12 10.72 -8.27
C PRO A 309 -13.73 9.87 -7.13
N ILE A 310 -13.26 10.07 -5.89
CA ILE A 310 -13.71 9.32 -4.69
C ILE A 310 -15.23 9.41 -4.52
N HIS A 311 -15.83 10.57 -4.80
CA HIS A 311 -17.28 10.78 -4.73
C HIS A 311 -18.07 9.83 -5.65
N ILE A 312 -17.51 9.43 -6.80
CA ILE A 312 -18.14 8.47 -7.72
C ILE A 312 -18.05 7.05 -7.14
N ALA A 313 -16.93 6.68 -6.53
CA ALA A 313 -16.79 5.38 -5.86
C ALA A 313 -17.82 5.25 -4.72
N LEU A 314 -17.98 6.29 -3.90
CA LEU A 314 -19.01 6.35 -2.85
C LEU A 314 -20.42 6.25 -3.42
N LEU A 315 -20.77 7.08 -4.42
CA LEU A 315 -22.08 7.09 -5.06
C LEU A 315 -22.46 5.73 -5.67
N THR A 316 -21.49 5.06 -6.29
CA THR A 316 -21.72 3.76 -6.92
C THR A 316 -21.67 2.61 -5.91
N GLY A 317 -21.10 2.80 -4.73
CA GLY A 317 -20.80 1.73 -3.77
C GLY A 317 -19.66 0.82 -4.25
N THR A 318 -18.72 1.38 -5.02
CA THR A 318 -17.50 0.67 -5.43
C THR A 318 -16.59 0.48 -4.23
N ARG A 319 -15.96 -0.70 -4.13
CA ARG A 319 -14.97 -0.98 -3.08
C ARG A 319 -13.70 -0.19 -3.36
N PHE A 320 -13.13 0.45 -2.34
CA PHE A 320 -11.88 1.15 -2.49
C PHE A 320 -10.99 1.09 -1.25
N CYS A 321 -9.71 1.33 -1.47
CA CYS A 321 -8.66 1.50 -0.46
C CYS A 321 -7.86 2.76 -0.79
N PHE A 322 -6.95 3.13 0.11
CA PHE A 322 -5.99 4.20 -0.11
C PHE A 322 -4.56 3.68 -0.18
N GLY A 323 -3.77 4.30 -1.04
CA GLY A 323 -2.32 4.14 -1.10
C GLY A 323 -1.64 5.50 -1.17
N THR A 324 -0.38 5.56 -0.75
CA THR A 324 0.42 6.80 -0.81
C THR A 324 1.31 6.86 -2.05
N ASP A 325 1.37 5.77 -2.83
CA ASP A 325 2.14 5.67 -4.05
C ASP A 325 3.64 5.95 -3.80
N ASN A 326 4.26 6.80 -4.60
CA ASN A 326 5.69 6.88 -4.72
C ASN A 326 6.33 7.71 -3.60
N ALA A 327 7.22 7.09 -2.81
CA ALA A 327 7.92 7.77 -1.70
C ALA A 327 8.86 8.90 -2.17
N MET A 328 9.16 8.97 -3.45
CA MET A 328 9.85 10.07 -4.12
C MET A 328 9.00 11.35 -4.19
N VAL A 329 7.68 11.20 -4.25
CA VAL A 329 6.71 12.27 -4.50
C VAL A 329 6.14 12.82 -3.20
N CYS A 330 5.71 11.92 -2.32
CA CYS A 330 5.23 12.26 -0.99
C CYS A 330 5.62 11.19 0.03
N GLN A 331 5.83 11.62 1.27
CA GLN A 331 6.12 10.68 2.36
C GLN A 331 4.91 9.76 2.61
N PRO A 332 5.12 8.44 2.72
CA PRO A 332 4.05 7.46 2.97
C PRO A 332 3.39 7.61 4.36
N ASN A 333 2.51 8.60 4.52
CA ASN A 333 1.77 8.88 5.75
C ASN A 333 0.25 8.81 5.50
N MET A 334 -0.40 7.80 6.10
CA MET A 334 -1.84 7.55 5.91
C MET A 334 -2.75 8.58 6.59
N PHE A 335 -2.30 9.28 7.65
CA PHE A 335 -3.06 10.41 8.19
C PHE A 335 -3.15 11.56 7.19
N GLU A 336 -2.03 11.88 6.54
CA GLU A 336 -1.98 12.92 5.51
C GLU A 336 -2.78 12.50 4.26
N GLU A 337 -2.69 11.23 3.86
CA GLU A 337 -3.48 10.70 2.74
C GLU A 337 -4.99 10.79 3.02
N LEU A 338 -5.44 10.43 4.22
CA LEU A 338 -6.85 10.52 4.63
C LEU A 338 -7.34 11.98 4.68
N SER A 339 -6.57 12.88 5.29
CA SER A 339 -6.92 14.30 5.37
C SER A 339 -7.03 14.92 3.98
N PHE A 340 -6.10 14.59 3.08
CA PHE A 340 -6.14 15.08 1.70
C PHE A 340 -7.28 14.44 0.89
N ALA A 341 -7.53 13.14 1.03
CA ALA A 341 -8.67 12.46 0.43
C ALA A 341 -10.01 13.08 0.86
N TRP A 342 -10.13 13.45 2.13
CA TRP A 342 -11.30 14.17 2.65
C TRP A 342 -11.46 15.55 2.01
N ALA A 343 -10.37 16.30 1.86
CA ALA A 343 -10.40 17.59 1.15
C ALA A 343 -10.83 17.43 -0.31
N CYS A 344 -10.30 16.43 -1.03
CA CYS A 344 -10.72 16.11 -2.40
C CYS A 344 -12.22 15.77 -2.48
N LEU A 345 -12.73 14.97 -1.55
CA LEU A 345 -14.15 14.61 -1.49
C LEU A 345 -15.02 15.85 -1.23
N ARG A 346 -14.68 16.65 -0.22
CA ARG A 346 -15.39 17.89 0.14
C ARG A 346 -15.36 18.94 -0.97
N SER A 347 -14.28 18.98 -1.75
CA SER A 347 -14.20 19.84 -2.94
C SER A 347 -15.07 19.33 -4.08
N SER A 348 -15.33 18.02 -4.16
CA SER A 348 -16.17 17.43 -5.19
C SER A 348 -17.66 17.50 -4.85
N THR A 349 -18.02 17.53 -3.56
CA THR A 349 -19.40 17.60 -3.11
C THR A 349 -19.54 18.27 -1.73
N HIS A 350 -20.55 19.13 -1.60
CA HIS A 350 -20.91 19.77 -0.33
C HIS A 350 -21.63 18.82 0.65
N SER A 351 -22.20 17.72 0.15
CA SER A 351 -23.02 16.79 0.94
C SER A 351 -22.22 15.77 1.73
N ALA A 352 -20.90 15.67 1.52
CA ALA A 352 -20.06 14.69 2.20
C ALA A 352 -20.03 14.92 3.72
N GLY A 353 -20.39 13.87 4.45
CA GLY A 353 -20.61 13.91 5.90
C GLY A 353 -19.98 12.74 6.65
N SER A 354 -20.55 12.43 7.82
CA SER A 354 -20.03 11.43 8.77
C SER A 354 -19.82 10.04 8.16
N ASN A 355 -20.83 9.55 7.42
CA ASN A 355 -20.78 8.23 6.80
C ASN A 355 -19.71 8.14 5.69
N ASP A 356 -19.48 9.24 4.97
CA ASP A 356 -18.40 9.27 3.99
C ASP A 356 -17.05 9.26 4.69
N ALA A 357 -16.84 10.06 5.73
CA ALA A 357 -15.62 10.00 6.53
C ALA A 357 -15.38 8.60 7.12
N ARG A 358 -16.43 7.95 7.59
CA ARG A 358 -16.40 6.55 8.03
C ARG A 358 -15.93 5.62 6.91
N ALA A 359 -16.47 5.76 5.70
CA ALA A 359 -16.05 4.99 4.53
C ALA A 359 -14.58 5.23 4.16
N LEU A 360 -14.09 6.47 4.25
CA LEU A 360 -12.67 6.79 4.04
C LEU A 360 -11.79 6.09 5.09
N LEU A 361 -12.17 6.16 6.36
CA LEU A 361 -11.42 5.52 7.44
C LEU A 361 -11.39 3.99 7.25
N LYS A 362 -12.52 3.38 6.86
CA LYS A 362 -12.59 1.95 6.52
C LYS A 362 -11.63 1.59 5.38
N ALA A 363 -11.58 2.40 4.33
CA ALA A 363 -10.72 2.20 3.17
C ALA A 363 -9.22 2.22 3.50
N ALA A 364 -8.81 2.91 4.56
CA ALA A 364 -7.43 2.95 5.05
C ALA A 364 -7.11 1.92 6.14
N THR A 365 -8.10 1.18 6.66
CA THR A 365 -7.94 0.30 7.83
C THR A 365 -8.51 -1.10 7.58
N VAL A 366 -9.82 -1.30 7.72
CA VAL A 366 -10.46 -2.63 7.68
C VAL A 366 -10.74 -3.16 6.28
N ALA A 367 -10.96 -2.30 5.29
CA ALA A 367 -11.28 -2.77 3.95
C ALA A 367 -10.11 -3.56 3.31
N PRO A 368 -8.84 -3.08 3.38
CA PRO A 368 -7.70 -3.85 2.88
C PRO A 368 -7.51 -5.21 3.57
N THR A 369 -7.82 -5.34 4.87
CA THR A 369 -7.72 -6.64 5.55
C THR A 369 -8.63 -7.68 4.94
N THR A 370 -9.85 -7.27 4.58
CA THR A 370 -10.86 -8.14 3.99
C THR A 370 -10.64 -8.37 2.51
N PHE A 371 -10.19 -7.37 1.75
CA PHE A 371 -10.01 -7.49 0.30
C PHE A 371 -8.80 -8.36 -0.08
N PHE A 372 -7.79 -8.39 0.77
CA PHE A 372 -6.49 -8.99 0.45
C PHE A 372 -6.02 -10.05 1.46
N ASP A 373 -6.94 -10.56 2.29
CA ASP A 373 -6.73 -11.68 3.22
C ASP A 373 -5.49 -11.50 4.12
N LEU A 374 -5.39 -10.32 4.74
CA LEU A 374 -4.33 -10.07 5.71
C LEU A 374 -4.59 -10.83 7.02
N PRO A 375 -3.53 -11.17 7.79
CA PRO A 375 -3.68 -12.01 8.99
C PRO A 375 -4.42 -11.30 10.14
N TRP A 376 -4.67 -10.00 10.02
CA TRP A 376 -5.39 -9.22 11.01
C TRP A 376 -6.82 -8.98 10.55
N LYS A 377 -7.70 -8.95 11.53
CA LYS A 377 -9.13 -8.69 11.33
C LYS A 377 -9.53 -7.41 12.03
N PRO A 378 -10.72 -6.86 11.72
CA PRO A 378 -11.29 -5.77 12.50
C PRO A 378 -11.34 -6.10 13.98
N ILE A 379 -11.33 -5.06 14.82
CA ILE A 379 -11.42 -5.20 16.27
C ILE A 379 -12.78 -5.80 16.61
N ALA A 380 -12.80 -7.01 17.14
CA ALA A 380 -14.02 -7.70 17.56
C ALA A 380 -13.71 -8.68 18.70
N GLU A 381 -14.69 -8.99 19.53
CA GLU A 381 -14.55 -10.02 20.56
C GLU A 381 -14.18 -11.38 19.93
N GLY A 382 -13.25 -12.09 20.56
CA GLY A 382 -12.72 -13.36 20.07
C GLY A 382 -11.55 -13.24 19.09
N GLU A 383 -11.32 -12.06 18.52
CA GLU A 383 -10.26 -11.83 17.54
C GLU A 383 -8.93 -11.39 18.16
N LYS A 384 -7.83 -11.58 17.41
CA LYS A 384 -6.50 -11.14 17.84
C LYS A 384 -6.48 -9.63 18.09
N ALA A 385 -5.92 -9.23 19.24
CA ALA A 385 -5.86 -7.84 19.65
C ALA A 385 -4.81 -7.04 18.83
N THR A 386 -5.19 -6.61 17.64
CA THR A 386 -4.36 -5.78 16.75
C THR A 386 -5.07 -4.46 16.48
N PHE A 387 -4.55 -3.37 17.04
CA PHE A 387 -5.16 -2.03 16.99
C PHE A 387 -4.13 -0.96 17.34
N MET A 388 -4.42 0.29 17.03
CA MET A 388 -3.67 1.44 17.54
C MET A 388 -4.52 2.25 18.54
N ILE A 389 -3.85 2.85 19.52
CA ILE A 389 -4.45 3.76 20.48
C ILE A 389 -4.03 5.18 20.13
N LEU A 390 -5.00 6.07 19.93
CA LEU A 390 -4.76 7.50 19.76
C LEU A 390 -5.17 8.28 21.02
N ALA A 391 -4.28 9.13 21.51
CA ALA A 391 -4.59 10.10 22.55
C ALA A 391 -5.51 11.20 22.00
N ARG A 392 -6.57 11.52 22.74
CA ARG A 392 -7.44 12.66 22.46
C ARG A 392 -6.82 13.94 23.03
N ARG A 393 -5.86 14.51 22.31
CA ARG A 393 -5.18 15.76 22.68
C ARG A 393 -5.26 16.78 21.56
N ASP A 394 -5.04 18.05 21.90
CA ASP A 394 -4.87 19.19 21.00
C ASP A 394 -5.89 19.22 19.85
N ASN A 395 -5.48 18.74 18.67
CA ASN A 395 -6.22 18.67 17.41
C ASN A 395 -7.49 17.78 17.44
N LEU A 396 -7.61 16.87 18.42
CA LEU A 396 -8.77 15.97 18.60
C LEU A 396 -9.68 16.36 19.78
N LEU A 397 -9.38 17.46 20.46
CA LEU A 397 -10.30 18.04 21.44
C LEU A 397 -11.50 18.67 20.72
N ASN A 398 -12.67 18.66 21.36
CA ASN A 398 -13.91 19.29 20.88
C ASN A 398 -14.39 18.83 19.48
N ILE A 399 -13.97 17.66 19.00
CA ILE A 399 -14.59 17.06 17.80
C ILE A 399 -16.03 16.61 18.12
N SER A 400 -16.98 17.02 17.29
CA SER A 400 -18.39 16.60 17.36
C SER A 400 -18.63 15.28 16.62
N ASP A 401 -17.86 15.05 15.55
CA ASP A 401 -17.93 13.84 14.73
C ASP A 401 -16.62 13.05 14.85
N VAL A 402 -16.73 11.78 15.25
CA VAL A 402 -15.56 10.91 15.48
C VAL A 402 -14.86 10.58 14.17
N TYR A 403 -15.60 10.20 13.13
CA TYR A 403 -15.02 9.76 11.88
C TYR A 403 -14.35 10.91 11.13
N ALA A 404 -15.07 12.03 10.97
CA ALA A 404 -14.53 13.21 10.32
C ALA A 404 -13.36 13.81 11.12
N GLY A 405 -13.44 13.79 12.46
CA GLY A 405 -12.32 14.20 13.31
C GLY A 405 -11.07 13.34 13.10
N LEU A 406 -11.22 12.02 13.07
CA LEU A 406 -10.10 11.11 12.85
C LEU A 406 -9.52 11.22 11.44
N VAL A 407 -10.35 11.28 10.41
CA VAL A 407 -9.91 11.39 9.02
C VAL A 407 -9.22 12.73 8.73
N ASN A 408 -9.79 13.84 9.19
CA ASN A 408 -9.34 15.16 8.79
C ASN A 408 -8.28 15.75 9.74
N ARG A 409 -8.34 15.41 11.03
CA ARG A 409 -7.55 16.09 12.07
C ARG A 409 -6.53 15.21 12.75
N ALA A 410 -6.69 13.88 12.81
CA ALA A 410 -5.73 13.03 13.52
C ALA A 410 -4.36 13.04 12.83
N ARG A 411 -3.33 12.85 13.63
CA ARG A 411 -1.92 12.87 13.21
C ARG A 411 -1.13 11.79 13.92
N ALA A 412 0.07 11.51 13.42
CA ALA A 412 0.97 10.51 13.99
C ALA A 412 1.31 10.79 15.46
N ASP A 413 1.44 12.06 15.86
CA ASP A 413 1.74 12.42 17.24
C ASP A 413 0.60 12.11 18.22
N ASN A 414 -0.62 11.84 17.73
CA ASN A 414 -1.69 11.31 18.57
C ASN A 414 -1.47 9.83 18.92
N ILE A 415 -0.65 9.07 18.19
CA ILE A 415 -0.42 7.65 18.49
C ILE A 415 0.24 7.51 19.86
N ARG A 416 -0.42 6.76 20.74
CA ARG A 416 0.10 6.38 22.06
C ARG A 416 0.78 5.02 22.03
N ALA A 417 0.21 4.07 21.30
CA ALA A 417 0.72 2.71 21.18
C ALA A 417 0.08 2.01 19.98
N ILE A 418 0.81 1.07 19.38
CA ILE A 418 0.30 0.11 18.41
C ILE A 418 0.40 -1.28 19.05
N TYR A 419 -0.68 -2.05 18.98
CA TYR A 419 -0.77 -3.41 19.48
C TYR A 419 -0.81 -4.38 18.31
N VAL A 420 -0.04 -5.46 18.40
CA VAL A 420 -0.12 -6.62 17.51
C VAL A 420 -0.28 -7.86 18.37
N ASN A 421 -1.36 -8.60 18.18
CA ASN A 421 -1.70 -9.80 18.97
C ASN A 421 -1.62 -9.57 20.50
N GLY A 422 -2.06 -8.39 20.95
CA GLY A 422 -2.11 -7.96 22.35
C GLY A 422 -0.78 -7.51 22.96
N LYS A 423 0.28 -7.39 22.15
CA LYS A 423 1.58 -6.86 22.58
C LYS A 423 1.82 -5.50 21.95
N VAL A 424 2.32 -4.55 22.74
CA VAL A 424 2.81 -3.27 22.23
C VAL A 424 4.05 -3.52 21.39
N ILE A 425 4.16 -2.85 20.26
CA ILE A 425 5.30 -2.89 19.35
C ILE A 425 5.99 -1.53 19.21
#